data_AF-A0A543FD78-F1
#
_entry.id   AF-A0A543FD78-F1
#
_cell.length_a   1.000
_cell.length_b   1.000
_cell.length_c   1.000
_cell.angle_alpha   90.00
_cell.angle_beta   90.00
_cell.angle_gamma   90.00
#
_symmetry.space_group_name_H-M   'P 1'
#
loop_
_entity.id
_entity.type
_entity.pdbx_description
1 polymer ?
#
loop_
_entity_poly.entity_id
_entity_poly.type
_entity_poly.pdbx_seq_one_letter_code
_entity_poly.pdbx_strand_id
1 'polypeptide(L)'
;MLDIHHFTYGWLTPLLAYIMSFTGSLLGLQCAARARAGRGRAGWLVLASFAIGGTGIWVMHFIAMLGFSITGAEIRYDVPLTLLSAATAIVVVGIGLFVVVTPQPTLVALLAGGAVTGLGVAAMHYVGMFAMRSNATIGYELPMVALSVVIAVAAATVALWFTLRVNGFLATTGAAGIMGLAVCGMHYTGMASMHAHGSGHGAPVDGTGAMQLLAPLIVGISIVTMLLLIAVSLTAIERDAELPPLRAAIVRPASEDLAPQPKPRVAPARSAADDLAPPPPPRPAAVHVTPENFATLSPATVGPTAEDLVPSLPPYVTSVPQAAEVPAPEPGPQSAAISAAPVTGTPYWPTTHDVPRRR
;
A
#
# COMPACT_ATOMS: atom_id res chain seq x y z
N MET A 1 -4.94 8.40 45.55
CA MET A 1 -4.64 8.22 44.12
C MET A 1 -4.88 9.56 43.46
N LEU A 2 -3.96 10.01 42.59
CA LEU A 2 -4.26 11.17 41.75
C LEU A 2 -5.09 10.69 40.56
N ASP A 3 -6.12 11.43 40.20
CA ASP A 3 -6.92 11.12 39.02
C ASP A 3 -6.06 11.29 37.76
N ILE A 4 -5.94 10.20 37.01
CA ILE A 4 -5.23 10.16 35.73
C ILE A 4 -6.24 10.47 34.62
N HIS A 5 -6.05 11.59 33.94
CA HIS A 5 -6.84 11.92 32.76
C HIS A 5 -6.08 11.47 31.50
N HIS A 6 -6.48 10.31 30.96
CA HIS A 6 -5.97 9.81 29.67
C HIS A 6 -6.44 10.65 28.46
N PHE A 7 -7.45 11.50 28.66
CA PHE A 7 -8.12 12.28 27.61
C PHE A 7 -8.33 13.74 28.06
N THR A 8 -7.27 14.41 28.49
CA THR A 8 -7.35 15.78 29.01
C THR A 8 -7.95 16.76 27.99
N TYR A 9 -7.69 16.52 26.70
CA TYR A 9 -8.24 17.28 25.57
C TYR A 9 -9.37 16.53 24.83
N GLY A 10 -10.00 15.54 25.49
CA GLY A 10 -10.99 14.66 24.89
C GLY A 10 -10.40 13.70 23.84
N TRP A 11 -11.19 13.39 22.80
CA TRP A 11 -10.80 12.46 21.74
C TRP A 11 -9.78 12.99 20.74
N LEU A 12 -9.40 14.27 20.84
CA LEU A 12 -8.52 14.93 19.87
C LEU A 12 -7.12 14.30 19.83
N THR A 13 -6.46 14.15 20.98
CA THR A 13 -5.09 13.61 21.04
C THR A 13 -5.01 12.14 20.61
N PRO A 14 -5.92 11.23 21.01
CA PRO A 14 -5.97 9.87 20.44
C PRO A 14 -6.20 9.84 18.94
N LEU A 15 -7.09 10.70 18.43
CA LEU A 15 -7.38 10.75 17.00
C LEU A 15 -6.16 11.23 16.20
N LEU A 16 -5.49 12.29 16.67
CA LEU A 16 -4.26 12.78 16.05
C LEU A 16 -3.14 11.75 16.11
N ALA A 17 -2.97 11.06 17.25
CA ALA A 17 -2.02 9.97 17.39
C ALA A 17 -2.32 8.86 16.36
N TYR A 18 -3.58 8.43 16.26
CA TYR A 18 -4.00 7.44 15.27
C TYR A 18 -3.72 7.89 13.82
N ILE A 19 -4.05 9.14 13.46
CA ILE A 19 -3.79 9.70 12.13
C ILE A 19 -2.29 9.69 11.82
N MET A 20 -1.44 10.06 12.77
CA MET A 20 0.01 10.02 12.58
C MET A 20 0.52 8.58 12.45
N SER A 21 -0.06 7.66 13.22
CA SER A 21 0.25 6.23 13.10
C SER A 21 -0.10 5.67 11.73
N PHE A 22 -1.30 6.01 11.25
CA PHE A 22 -1.81 5.65 9.93
C PHE A 22 -0.95 6.23 8.81
N THR A 23 -0.62 7.52 8.85
CA THR A 23 0.17 8.17 7.79
C THR A 23 1.60 7.64 7.72
N GLY A 24 2.25 7.43 8.87
CA GLY A 24 3.57 6.79 8.95
C GLY A 24 3.56 5.35 8.44
N SER A 25 2.53 4.57 8.80
CA SER A 25 2.35 3.19 8.33
C SER A 25 2.09 3.13 6.82
N LEU A 26 1.26 4.03 6.29
CA LEU A 26 0.93 4.12 4.88
C LEU A 26 2.18 4.47 4.04
N LEU A 27 2.92 5.51 4.42
CA LEU A 27 4.18 5.86 3.75
C LEU A 27 5.18 4.70 3.84
N GLY A 28 5.29 4.09 5.02
CA GLY A 28 6.16 2.94 5.28
C GLY A 28 5.89 1.75 4.36
N LEU A 29 4.62 1.35 4.24
CA LEU A 29 4.21 0.25 3.37
C LEU A 29 4.45 0.58 1.89
N GLN A 30 4.18 1.82 1.46
CA GLN A 30 4.48 2.26 0.09
C GLN A 30 5.98 2.25 -0.22
N CYS A 31 6.82 2.60 0.76
CA CYS A 31 8.28 2.52 0.63
C CYS A 31 8.76 1.05 0.61
N ALA A 32 8.23 0.21 1.51
CA ALA A 32 8.55 -1.22 1.52
C ALA A 32 8.17 -1.91 0.19
N ALA A 33 7.03 -1.54 -0.41
CA ALA A 33 6.63 -2.03 -1.73
C ALA A 33 7.65 -1.67 -2.82
N ARG A 34 8.17 -0.44 -2.81
CA ARG A 34 9.25 -0.02 -3.73
C ARG A 34 10.57 -0.75 -3.46
N ALA A 35 10.89 -1.02 -2.19
CA ALA A 35 12.07 -1.80 -1.83
C ALA A 35 12.02 -3.23 -2.41
N ARG A 36 10.84 -3.86 -2.44
CA ARG A 36 10.62 -5.19 -3.05
C ARG A 36 10.80 -5.18 -4.57
N ALA A 37 10.52 -4.07 -5.23
CA ALA A 37 10.68 -3.92 -6.69
C ALA A 37 12.14 -3.83 -7.17
N GLY A 38 13.12 -3.83 -6.25
CA GLY A 38 14.54 -4.07 -6.56
C GLY A 38 15.41 -2.84 -6.84
N ARG A 39 14.86 -1.68 -7.21
CA ARG A 39 15.65 -0.44 -7.43
C ARG A 39 15.79 0.36 -6.12
N GLY A 40 17.02 0.62 -5.68
CA GLY A 40 17.27 1.45 -4.49
C GLY A 40 16.76 0.85 -3.18
N ARG A 41 16.69 -0.49 -3.08
CA ARG A 41 16.12 -1.25 -1.96
C ARG A 41 16.50 -0.69 -0.59
N ALA A 42 17.79 -0.50 -0.33
CA ALA A 42 18.26 -0.03 0.98
C ALA A 42 17.70 1.36 1.33
N GLY A 43 17.70 2.29 0.37
CA GLY A 43 17.15 3.64 0.57
C GLY A 43 15.66 3.62 0.89
N TRP A 44 14.88 2.77 0.20
CA TRP A 44 13.45 2.61 0.48
C TRP A 44 13.17 1.98 1.84
N LEU A 45 13.99 1.02 2.28
CA LEU A 45 13.84 0.43 3.62
C LEU A 45 14.22 1.41 4.73
N VAL A 46 15.25 2.24 4.52
CA VAL A 46 15.58 3.35 5.44
C VAL A 46 14.41 4.34 5.50
N LEU A 47 13.86 4.76 4.36
CA LEU A 47 12.71 5.67 4.37
C LEU A 47 11.49 5.04 5.07
N ALA A 48 11.25 3.74 4.86
CA ALA A 48 10.20 3.00 5.54
C ALA A 48 10.42 2.91 7.06
N SER A 49 11.67 2.75 7.53
CA SER A 49 11.97 2.72 8.97
C SER A 49 11.77 4.06 9.64
N PHE A 50 12.11 5.18 8.97
CA PHE A 50 11.77 6.52 9.45
C PHE A 50 10.26 6.76 9.47
N ALA A 51 9.54 6.35 8.42
CA ALA A 51 8.10 6.53 8.34
C ALA A 51 7.33 5.73 9.41
N ILE A 52 7.63 4.43 9.56
CA ILE A 52 6.95 3.56 10.53
C ILE A 52 7.47 3.83 11.94
N GLY A 53 8.78 3.78 12.16
CA GLY A 53 9.39 3.94 13.49
C GLY A 53 9.30 5.37 14.02
N GLY A 54 9.69 6.36 13.21
CA GLY A 54 9.67 7.77 13.58
C GLY A 54 8.26 8.32 13.65
N THR A 55 7.50 8.27 12.55
CA THR A 55 6.17 8.88 12.52
C THR A 55 5.08 7.96 13.05
N GLY A 56 5.07 6.72 12.57
CA GLY A 56 4.01 5.75 12.89
C GLY A 56 3.94 5.36 14.36
N ILE A 57 5.10 5.30 15.02
CA ILE A 57 5.25 4.81 16.39
C ILE A 57 5.69 5.95 17.32
N TRP A 58 6.79 6.65 17.05
CA TRP A 58 7.32 7.68 17.96
C TRP A 58 6.47 8.95 18.03
N VAL A 59 6.13 9.55 16.88
CA VAL A 59 5.24 10.72 16.88
C VAL A 59 3.87 10.36 17.45
N MET A 60 3.30 9.22 17.07
CA MET A 60 2.05 8.72 17.66
C MET A 60 2.13 8.66 19.19
N HIS A 61 3.16 8.00 19.73
CA HIS A 61 3.35 7.82 21.16
C HIS A 61 3.40 9.15 21.90
N PHE A 62 4.18 10.12 21.42
CA PHE A 62 4.30 11.41 22.09
C PHE A 62 3.06 12.30 21.91
N ILE A 63 2.33 12.23 20.80
CA ILE A 63 1.04 12.91 20.67
C ILE A 63 0.04 12.36 21.70
N ALA A 64 0.00 11.04 21.89
CA ALA A 64 -0.85 10.42 22.90
C ALA A 64 -0.45 10.84 24.33
N MET A 65 0.86 10.91 24.62
CA MET A 65 1.40 11.40 25.89
C MET A 65 1.09 12.89 26.16
N LEU A 66 1.00 13.74 25.13
CA LEU A 66 0.54 15.13 25.31
C LEU A 66 -0.93 15.20 25.78
N GLY A 67 -1.73 14.18 25.48
CA GLY A 67 -3.11 14.05 25.97
C GLY A 67 -3.21 13.60 27.43
N PHE A 68 -2.14 13.01 27.94
CA PHE A 68 -2.04 12.54 29.31
C PHE A 68 -1.65 13.69 30.23
N SER A 69 -2.46 13.95 31.26
CA SER A 69 -2.11 14.87 32.33
C SER A 69 -2.35 14.25 33.69
N ILE A 70 -1.52 14.65 34.65
CA ILE A 70 -1.67 14.29 36.05
C ILE A 70 -2.07 15.58 36.77
N THR A 71 -3.24 15.57 37.40
CA THR A 71 -3.76 16.73 38.14
C THR A 71 -2.74 17.20 39.18
N GLY A 72 -2.31 18.46 39.07
CA GLY A 72 -1.39 19.09 40.03
C GLY A 72 0.10 18.77 39.84
N ALA A 73 0.51 18.09 38.75
CA ALA A 73 1.91 17.83 38.43
C ALA A 73 2.30 18.45 37.08
N GLU A 74 3.45 19.12 37.06
CA GLU A 74 4.07 19.58 35.81
C GLU A 74 4.83 18.41 35.17
N ILE A 75 4.60 18.19 33.87
CA ILE A 75 5.27 17.15 33.09
C ILE A 75 6.35 17.77 32.23
N ARG A 76 7.59 17.35 32.46
CA ARG A 76 8.77 17.73 31.66
C ARG A 76 9.40 16.49 31.05
N TYR A 77 10.28 16.69 30.08
CA TYR A 77 10.92 15.60 29.35
C TYR A 77 12.44 15.71 29.39
N ASP A 78 13.08 14.56 29.59
CA ASP A 78 14.53 14.38 29.45
C ASP A 78 14.86 14.24 27.95
N VAL A 79 15.63 15.21 27.43
CA VAL A 79 15.93 15.31 25.99
C VAL A 79 16.72 14.09 25.48
N PRO A 80 17.85 13.68 26.09
CA PRO A 80 18.56 12.47 25.68
C PRO A 80 17.69 11.22 25.62
N LEU A 81 16.87 10.95 26.64
CA LEU A 81 16.02 9.76 26.67
C LEU A 81 14.90 9.82 25.62
N THR A 82 14.36 11.01 25.37
CA THR A 82 13.34 11.24 24.33
C THR A 82 13.90 10.99 22.94
N LEU A 83 15.15 11.39 22.67
CA LEU A 83 15.82 11.12 21.39
C LEU A 83 16.25 9.66 21.27
N LEU A 84 16.67 9.04 22.38
CA LEU A 84 17.01 7.62 22.43
C LEU A 84 15.80 6.74 22.11
N SER A 85 14.60 7.09 22.60
CA SER A 85 13.38 6.37 22.27
C SER A 85 13.06 6.47 20.77
N ALA A 86 13.24 7.65 20.16
CA ALA A 86 13.07 7.85 18.72
C ALA A 86 14.03 6.98 17.91
N ALA A 87 15.32 7.04 18.26
CA ALA A 87 16.35 6.26 17.60
C ALA A 87 16.08 4.76 17.72
N THR A 88 15.67 4.31 18.91
CA THR A 88 15.33 2.91 19.17
C THR A 88 14.22 2.43 18.24
N ALA A 89 13.11 3.16 18.12
CA ALA A 89 12.02 2.79 17.20
C ALA A 89 12.48 2.73 15.74
N ILE A 90 13.22 3.72 15.26
CA ILE A 90 13.68 3.76 13.87
C ILE A 90 14.62 2.58 13.57
N VAL A 91 15.56 2.30 14.47
CA VAL A 91 16.55 1.23 14.30
C VAL A 91 15.91 -0.14 14.35
N VAL A 92 15.06 -0.44 15.35
CA VAL A 92 14.48 -1.78 15.51
C VAL A 92 13.44 -2.11 14.43
N VAL A 93 12.71 -1.10 13.94
CA VAL A 93 11.84 -1.25 12.77
C VAL A 93 12.68 -1.46 11.52
N GLY A 94 13.77 -0.69 11.35
CA GLY A 94 14.73 -0.89 10.27
C GLY A 94 15.26 -2.32 10.24
N ILE A 95 15.76 -2.83 11.36
CA ILE A 95 16.25 -4.21 11.47
C ILE A 95 15.18 -5.21 11.01
N GLY A 96 13.94 -5.10 11.51
CA GLY A 96 12.85 -5.99 11.10
C GLY A 96 12.56 -5.93 9.61
N LEU A 97 12.52 -4.73 9.03
CA LEU A 97 12.31 -4.53 7.60
C LEU A 97 13.46 -5.11 6.76
N PHE A 98 14.71 -4.92 7.16
CA PHE A 98 15.87 -5.47 6.43
C PHE A 98 15.95 -7.00 6.52
N VAL A 99 15.55 -7.57 7.65
CA VAL A 99 15.48 -9.04 7.87
C VAL A 99 14.37 -9.67 7.03
N VAL A 100 13.17 -9.08 7.04
CA VAL A 100 11.99 -9.64 6.37
C VAL A 100 11.97 -9.31 4.87
N VAL A 101 12.56 -8.19 4.50
CA VAL A 101 12.73 -7.59 3.17
C VAL A 101 13.04 -8.52 1.98
N THR A 102 13.43 -9.78 2.13
CA THR A 102 14.36 -10.48 1.19
C THR A 102 13.70 -11.06 -0.07
N PRO A 103 14.46 -11.46 -1.11
CA PRO A 103 13.88 -12.10 -2.31
C PRO A 103 13.10 -13.39 -2.01
N GLN A 104 13.49 -14.10 -0.95
CA GLN A 104 12.83 -15.31 -0.47
C GLN A 104 12.54 -15.17 1.03
N PRO A 105 11.45 -14.49 1.41
CA PRO A 105 11.11 -14.30 2.81
C PRO A 105 10.72 -15.64 3.44
N THR A 106 11.30 -15.95 4.59
CA THR A 106 10.98 -17.18 5.35
C THR A 106 10.09 -16.85 6.54
N LEU A 107 9.26 -17.83 6.96
CA LEU A 107 8.43 -17.68 8.15
C LEU A 107 9.29 -17.42 9.40
N VAL A 108 10.46 -18.05 9.49
CA VAL A 108 11.40 -17.85 10.59
C VAL A 108 11.91 -16.41 10.63
N ALA A 109 12.28 -15.83 9.49
CA ALA A 109 12.71 -14.43 9.41
C ALA A 109 11.57 -13.47 9.80
N LEU A 110 10.33 -13.78 9.43
CA LEU A 110 9.16 -13.00 9.82
C LEU A 110 8.91 -13.04 11.33
N LEU A 111 8.95 -14.23 11.95
CA LEU A 111 8.74 -14.37 13.39
C LEU A 111 9.90 -13.76 14.20
N ALA A 112 11.15 -13.99 13.78
CA ALA A 112 12.32 -13.40 14.43
C ALA A 112 12.34 -11.87 14.28
N GLY A 113 12.07 -11.36 13.07
CA GLY A 113 11.94 -9.93 12.81
C GLY A 113 10.79 -9.30 13.61
N GLY A 114 9.64 -9.96 13.69
CA GLY A 114 8.49 -9.54 14.48
C GLY A 114 8.78 -9.49 15.98
N ALA A 115 9.50 -10.49 16.51
CA ALA A 115 9.94 -10.49 17.91
C ALA A 115 10.92 -9.34 18.20
N VAL A 116 11.96 -9.17 17.37
CA VAL A 116 12.96 -8.10 17.54
C VAL A 116 12.31 -6.72 17.44
N THR A 117 11.52 -6.47 16.39
CA THR A 117 10.84 -5.20 16.21
C THR A 117 9.81 -4.96 17.31
N GLY A 118 9.02 -5.96 17.69
CA GLY A 118 8.01 -5.81 18.74
C GLY A 118 8.60 -5.52 20.11
N LEU A 119 9.64 -6.25 20.51
CA LEU A 119 10.38 -5.98 21.75
C LEU A 119 11.04 -4.60 21.72
N GLY A 120 11.60 -4.20 20.58
CA GLY A 120 12.18 -2.87 20.40
C GLY A 120 11.15 -1.75 20.47
N VAL A 121 9.95 -1.95 19.95
CA VAL A 121 8.84 -1.00 20.01
C VAL A 121 8.28 -0.89 21.44
N ALA A 122 8.17 -2.00 22.16
CA ALA A 122 7.86 -1.97 23.58
C ALA A 122 8.95 -1.26 24.39
N ALA A 123 10.23 -1.53 24.11
CA ALA A 123 11.35 -0.86 24.76
C ALA A 123 11.31 0.66 24.52
N MET A 124 11.10 1.10 23.27
CA MET A 124 10.92 2.50 22.96
C MET A 124 9.75 3.11 23.73
N HIS A 125 8.61 2.41 23.84
CA HIS A 125 7.44 2.91 24.57
C HIS A 125 7.82 3.18 26.03
N TYR A 126 8.41 2.20 26.72
CA TYR A 126 8.78 2.35 28.13
C TYR A 126 9.96 3.31 28.35
N VAL A 127 10.91 3.43 27.41
CA VAL A 127 11.94 4.47 27.46
C VAL A 127 11.32 5.86 27.28
N GLY A 128 10.31 6.01 26.41
CA GLY A 128 9.53 7.25 26.27
C GLY A 128 8.79 7.62 27.56
N MET A 129 8.17 6.64 28.20
CA MET A 129 7.54 6.81 29.53
C MET A 129 8.58 7.19 30.60
N PHE A 130 9.75 6.57 30.58
CA PHE A 130 10.84 6.85 31.52
C PHE A 130 11.47 8.23 31.29
N ALA A 131 11.44 8.76 30.07
CA ALA A 131 11.88 10.11 29.75
C ALA A 131 10.97 11.19 30.36
N MET A 132 9.73 10.83 30.72
CA MET A 132 8.78 11.71 31.37
C MET A 132 9.19 11.95 32.82
N ARG A 133 9.56 13.20 33.13
CA ARG A 133 9.81 13.66 34.50
C ARG A 133 8.56 14.35 35.03
N SER A 134 8.09 13.88 36.18
CA SER A 134 6.96 14.48 36.88
C SER A 134 7.22 14.46 38.39
N ASN A 135 6.50 15.32 39.11
CA ASN A 135 6.50 15.32 40.58
C ASN A 135 5.66 14.20 41.20
N ALA A 136 5.15 13.25 40.41
CA ALA A 136 4.43 12.08 40.89
C ALA A 136 5.31 10.84 40.83
N THR A 137 5.12 9.93 41.79
CA THR A 137 5.73 8.59 41.73
C THR A 137 4.87 7.70 40.83
N ILE A 138 5.46 7.19 39.75
CA ILE A 138 4.79 6.38 38.74
C ILE A 138 5.16 4.91 38.96
N GLY A 139 4.17 4.09 39.28
CA GLY A 139 4.29 2.63 39.34
C GLY A 139 3.67 1.95 38.12
N TYR A 140 4.01 0.68 37.91
CA TYR A 140 3.52 -0.13 36.79
C TYR A 140 3.01 -1.49 37.28
N GLU A 141 1.85 -1.90 36.78
CA GLU A 141 1.31 -3.24 36.96
C GLU A 141 1.91 -4.21 35.94
N LEU A 142 2.74 -5.14 36.43
CA LEU A 142 3.50 -6.08 35.61
C LEU A 142 2.64 -6.90 34.63
N PRO A 143 1.42 -7.37 34.98
CA PRO A 143 0.57 -8.11 34.05
C PRO A 143 0.15 -7.29 32.81
N MET A 144 -0.18 -6.00 33.00
CA MET A 144 -0.55 -5.13 31.87
C MET A 144 0.67 -4.76 31.02
N VAL A 145 1.85 -4.63 31.64
CA VAL A 145 3.11 -4.47 30.91
C VAL A 145 3.41 -5.70 30.04
N ALA A 146 3.25 -6.90 30.58
CA ALA A 146 3.43 -8.12 29.80
C ALA A 146 2.42 -8.20 28.63
N LEU A 147 1.16 -7.82 28.86
CA LEU A 147 0.14 -7.78 27.82
C LEU A 147 0.48 -6.79 26.70
N SER A 148 0.95 -5.58 27.03
CA SER A 148 1.35 -4.59 26.02
C SER A 148 2.52 -5.11 25.17
N VAL A 149 3.49 -5.81 25.77
CA VAL A 149 4.63 -6.41 25.07
C VAL A 149 4.17 -7.50 24.11
N VAL A 150 3.23 -8.36 24.53
CA VAL A 150 2.64 -9.39 23.65
C VAL A 150 1.93 -8.75 22.46
N ILE A 151 1.14 -7.69 22.71
CA ILE A 151 0.48 -6.92 21.64
C ILE A 151 1.53 -6.31 20.71
N ALA A 152 2.63 -5.77 21.24
CA ALA A 152 3.71 -5.18 20.43
C ALA A 152 4.34 -6.21 19.47
N VAL A 153 4.64 -7.42 19.96
CA VAL A 153 5.22 -8.50 19.14
C VAL A 153 4.23 -8.99 18.08
N ALA A 154 2.96 -9.19 18.46
CA ALA A 154 1.93 -9.58 17.50
C ALA A 154 1.73 -8.50 16.41
N ALA A 155 1.59 -7.24 16.82
CA ALA A 155 1.42 -6.10 15.92
C ALA A 155 2.62 -5.93 14.97
N ALA A 156 3.85 -6.03 15.49
CA ALA A 156 5.06 -5.94 14.68
C ALA A 156 5.15 -7.08 13.65
N THR A 157 4.78 -8.30 14.05
CA THR A 157 4.77 -9.47 13.16
C THR A 157 3.75 -9.28 12.03
N VAL A 158 2.53 -8.81 12.36
CA VAL A 158 1.48 -8.53 11.37
C VAL A 158 1.88 -7.37 10.45
N ALA A 159 2.50 -6.32 10.98
CA ALA A 159 3.01 -5.20 10.19
C ALA A 159 4.08 -5.64 9.18
N LEU A 160 5.06 -6.44 9.62
CA LEU A 160 6.08 -7.01 8.74
C LEU A 160 5.44 -7.95 7.71
N TRP A 161 4.42 -8.73 8.07
CA TRP A 161 3.68 -9.56 7.13
C TRP A 161 2.96 -8.72 6.06
N PHE A 162 2.33 -7.61 6.44
CA PHE A 162 1.74 -6.67 5.47
C PHE A 162 2.78 -6.12 4.51
N THR A 163 3.99 -5.80 4.99
CA THR A 163 5.11 -5.37 4.13
C THR A 163 5.56 -6.42 3.13
N LEU A 164 5.10 -7.67 3.21
CA LEU A 164 5.42 -8.71 2.24
C LEU A 164 4.25 -9.02 1.29
N ARG A 165 3.02 -8.98 1.81
CA ARG A 165 1.84 -9.50 1.09
C ARG A 165 0.98 -8.43 0.45
N VAL A 166 0.99 -7.22 1.00
CA VAL A 166 0.09 -6.16 0.56
C VAL A 166 0.64 -5.47 -0.68
N ASN A 167 -0.17 -5.43 -1.72
CA ASN A 167 0.08 -4.72 -2.97
C ASN A 167 -1.20 -3.96 -3.38
N GLY A 168 -1.04 -2.83 -4.06
CA GLY A 168 -2.14 -1.98 -4.49
C GLY A 168 -2.58 -0.95 -3.44
N PHE A 169 -3.09 0.19 -3.89
CA PHE A 169 -3.38 1.35 -3.06
C PHE A 169 -4.41 1.06 -1.95
N LEU A 170 -5.57 0.49 -2.30
CA LEU A 170 -6.65 0.23 -1.34
C LEU A 170 -6.24 -0.75 -0.23
N ALA A 171 -5.55 -1.84 -0.59
CA ALA A 171 -5.06 -2.82 0.38
C ALA A 171 -3.99 -2.21 1.29
N THR A 172 -3.12 -1.35 0.75
CA THR A 172 -2.10 -0.63 1.52
C THR A 172 -2.73 0.33 2.53
N THR A 173 -3.75 1.07 2.11
CA THR A 173 -4.52 1.97 2.99
C THR A 173 -5.23 1.19 4.10
N GLY A 174 -5.86 0.06 3.79
CA GLY A 174 -6.49 -0.80 4.78
C GLY A 174 -5.49 -1.38 5.80
N ALA A 175 -4.35 -1.87 5.32
CA ALA A 175 -3.26 -2.37 6.16
C ALA A 175 -2.68 -1.28 7.07
N ALA A 176 -2.51 -0.06 6.56
CA ALA A 176 -2.05 1.08 7.36
C ALA A 176 -3.03 1.44 8.48
N GLY A 177 -4.34 1.35 8.23
CA GLY A 177 -5.37 1.54 9.26
C GLY A 177 -5.28 0.51 10.39
N ILE A 178 -5.15 -0.77 10.02
CA ILE A 178 -4.98 -1.87 10.99
C ILE A 178 -3.68 -1.67 11.80
N MET A 179 -2.59 -1.31 11.14
CA MET A 179 -1.32 -1.00 11.81
C MET A 179 -1.50 0.14 12.80
N GLY A 180 -2.12 1.26 12.39
CA GLY A 180 -2.38 2.39 13.28
C GLY A 180 -3.17 2.01 14.53
N LEU A 181 -4.24 1.22 14.37
CA LEU A 181 -5.03 0.72 15.50
C LEU A 181 -4.19 -0.17 16.42
N ALA A 182 -3.35 -1.04 15.86
CA ALA A 182 -2.51 -1.94 16.64
C ALA A 182 -1.45 -1.19 17.47
N VAL A 183 -0.79 -0.17 16.88
CA VAL A 183 0.19 0.63 17.62
C VAL A 183 -0.49 1.48 18.71
N CYS A 184 -1.64 2.09 18.42
CA CYS A 184 -2.43 2.79 19.44
C CYS A 184 -2.88 1.82 20.55
N GLY A 185 -3.35 0.62 20.20
CA GLY A 185 -3.77 -0.40 21.15
C GLY A 185 -2.66 -0.83 22.10
N MET A 186 -1.45 -1.07 21.56
CA MET A 186 -0.26 -1.34 22.37
C MET A 186 0.01 -0.19 23.35
N HIS A 187 0.02 1.05 22.85
CA HIS A 187 0.30 2.22 23.65
C HIS A 187 -0.69 2.40 24.79
N TYR A 188 -2.00 2.38 24.52
CA TYR A 188 -3.01 2.57 25.56
C TYR A 188 -3.07 1.40 26.55
N THR A 189 -2.75 0.17 26.11
CA THR A 189 -2.57 -0.96 27.04
C THR A 189 -1.37 -0.74 27.97
N GLY A 190 -0.25 -0.23 27.43
CA GLY A 190 0.90 0.16 28.23
C GLY A 190 0.58 1.27 29.23
N MET A 191 -0.16 2.30 28.79
CA MET A 191 -0.62 3.39 29.65
C MET A 191 -1.56 2.92 30.77
N ALA A 192 -2.43 1.94 30.48
CA ALA A 192 -3.34 1.37 31.47
C ALA A 192 -2.61 0.67 32.63
N SER A 193 -1.35 0.26 32.44
CA SER A 193 -0.53 -0.32 33.51
C SER A 193 -0.10 0.69 34.58
N MET A 194 -0.17 1.99 34.28
CA MET A 194 0.38 3.03 35.15
C MET A 194 -0.54 3.42 36.29
N HIS A 195 0.06 3.62 37.46
CA HIS A 195 -0.60 4.20 38.63
C HIS A 195 0.28 5.30 39.21
N ALA A 196 -0.31 6.47 39.50
CA ALA A 196 0.40 7.62 40.02
C ALA A 196 0.03 7.89 41.48
N HIS A 197 1.05 7.97 42.33
CA HIS A 197 0.91 8.41 43.72
C HIS A 197 1.49 9.82 43.86
N GLY A 198 0.72 10.71 44.50
CA GLY A 198 1.17 12.08 44.75
C GLY A 198 2.36 12.09 45.70
N SER A 199 3.47 12.66 45.28
CA SER A 199 4.60 12.93 46.16
C SER A 199 4.29 14.20 46.94
N GLY A 200 4.19 14.12 48.26
CA GLY A 200 4.31 15.33 49.08
C GLY A 200 5.70 15.92 48.84
N HIS A 201 5.78 17.24 48.66
CA HIS A 201 6.96 18.07 48.38
C HIS A 201 7.18 18.36 46.88
N GLY A 202 6.69 19.54 46.45
CA GLY A 202 6.94 20.14 45.14
C GLY A 202 8.38 20.64 45.01
N ALA A 203 9.29 19.73 44.70
CA ALA A 203 10.58 20.10 44.13
C ALA A 203 10.39 20.57 42.67
N PRO A 204 11.23 21.50 42.17
CA PRO A 204 11.25 21.82 40.75
C PRO A 204 11.59 20.55 39.93
N VAL A 205 10.79 20.24 38.90
CA VAL A 205 11.10 19.15 37.97
C VAL A 205 12.17 19.66 37.00
N ASP A 206 13.28 18.95 36.84
CA ASP A 206 14.27 19.23 35.79
C ASP A 206 13.81 18.70 34.42
N GLY A 207 14.24 19.36 33.34
CA GLY A 207 13.98 18.93 31.96
C GLY A 207 13.42 20.04 31.07
N THR A 208 12.92 19.69 29.90
CA THR A 208 12.31 20.66 28.96
C THR A 208 10.80 20.52 28.97
N GLY A 209 10.08 21.64 28.90
CA GLY A 209 8.61 21.61 28.83
C GLY A 209 8.13 20.88 27.59
N ALA A 210 7.01 20.15 27.69
CA ALA A 210 6.45 19.34 26.61
C ALA A 210 6.30 20.15 25.30
N MET A 211 5.79 21.38 25.38
CA MET A 211 5.57 22.25 24.22
C MET A 211 6.87 22.79 23.61
N GLN A 212 7.96 22.90 24.38
CA GLN A 212 9.24 23.40 23.88
C GLN A 212 10.02 22.33 23.13
N LEU A 213 9.93 21.07 23.57
CA LEU A 213 10.65 19.96 22.96
C LEU A 213 9.80 19.21 21.93
N LEU A 214 8.61 18.75 22.31
CA LEU A 214 7.83 17.80 21.52
C LEU A 214 7.09 18.48 20.38
N ALA A 215 6.51 19.67 20.59
CA ALA A 215 5.76 20.36 19.55
C ALA A 215 6.58 20.60 18.26
N PRO A 216 7.79 21.18 18.30
CA PRO A 216 8.56 21.40 17.06
C PRO A 216 8.99 20.08 16.40
N LEU A 217 9.33 19.05 17.18
CA LEU A 217 9.69 17.73 16.64
C LEU A 217 8.49 17.05 15.96
N ILE A 218 7.34 17.01 16.64
CA ILE A 218 6.10 16.43 16.12
C ILE A 218 5.68 17.15 14.84
N VAL A 219 5.63 18.49 14.86
CA VAL A 219 5.22 19.27 13.68
C VAL A 219 6.21 19.08 12.53
N GLY A 220 7.51 19.18 12.80
CA GLY A 220 8.54 19.01 11.78
C GLY A 220 8.51 17.64 11.12
N ILE A 221 8.46 16.57 11.91
CA ILE A 221 8.38 15.19 11.41
C ILE A 221 7.06 14.96 10.67
N SER A 222 5.95 15.52 11.15
CA SER A 222 4.64 15.39 10.49
C SER A 222 4.61 16.07 9.13
N ILE A 223 5.16 17.29 9.01
CA ILE A 223 5.26 18.01 7.74
C ILE A 223 6.11 17.21 6.75
N VAL A 224 7.31 16.80 7.16
CA VAL A 224 8.21 16.01 6.30
C VAL A 224 7.54 14.70 5.86
N THR A 225 6.89 13.99 6.78
CA THR A 225 6.17 12.76 6.46
C THR A 225 5.03 12.99 5.47
N MET A 226 4.25 14.05 5.65
CA MET A 226 3.15 14.38 4.75
C MET A 226 3.65 14.72 3.34
N LEU A 227 4.72 15.53 3.24
CA LEU A 227 5.35 15.85 1.95
C LEU A 227 5.89 14.61 1.24
N LEU A 228 6.56 13.73 1.98
CA LEU A 228 7.04 12.45 1.46
C LEU A 228 5.88 11.54 1.04
N LEU A 229 4.82 11.46 1.84
CA LEU A 229 3.64 10.67 1.51
C LEU A 229 2.97 11.17 0.23
N ILE A 230 2.84 12.50 0.06
CA ILE A 230 2.31 13.09 -1.18
C ILE A 230 3.23 12.76 -2.36
N ALA A 231 4.53 13.03 -2.26
CA ALA A 231 5.49 12.76 -3.34
C ALA A 231 5.52 11.27 -3.75
N VAL A 232 5.51 10.37 -2.77
CA VAL A 232 5.50 8.93 -2.99
C VAL A 232 4.14 8.46 -3.52
N SER A 233 3.03 9.05 -3.10
CA SER A 233 1.70 8.64 -3.60
C SER A 233 1.46 9.11 -5.03
N LEU A 234 1.91 10.32 -5.41
CA LEU A 234 1.81 10.82 -6.79
C LEU A 234 2.54 9.90 -7.77
N THR A 235 3.78 9.51 -7.45
CA THR A 235 4.55 8.56 -8.27
C THR A 235 3.97 7.14 -8.28
N ALA A 236 3.06 6.80 -7.36
CA ALA A 236 2.34 5.52 -7.41
C ALA A 236 1.16 5.60 -8.39
N ILE A 237 0.38 6.68 -8.33
CA ILE A 237 -0.77 6.91 -9.22
C ILE A 237 -0.34 7.01 -10.68
N GLU A 238 0.76 7.72 -10.97
CA GLU A 238 1.30 7.80 -12.34
C GLU A 238 1.61 6.42 -12.91
N ARG A 239 2.16 5.50 -12.11
CA ARG A 239 2.49 4.14 -12.56
C ARG A 239 1.25 3.28 -12.76
N ASP A 240 0.24 3.43 -11.90
CA ASP A 240 -1.04 2.75 -12.04
C ASP A 240 -1.84 3.28 -13.24
N ALA A 241 -1.65 4.55 -13.63
CA ALA A 241 -2.26 5.16 -14.82
C ALA A 241 -1.52 4.83 -16.12
N GLU A 242 -0.19 4.70 -16.09
CA GLU A 242 0.63 4.30 -17.24
C GLU A 242 0.43 2.83 -17.61
N LEU A 243 0.07 1.97 -16.66
CA LEU A 243 -0.34 0.60 -16.93
C LEU A 243 -1.82 0.62 -17.37
N PRO A 244 -2.15 0.32 -18.63
CA PRO A 244 -3.55 0.20 -19.03
C PRO A 244 -4.23 -0.78 -18.07
N PRO A 245 -5.49 -0.55 -17.65
CA PRO A 245 -6.20 -1.57 -16.92
C PRO A 245 -6.06 -2.83 -17.75
N LEU A 246 -5.61 -3.93 -17.13
CA LEU A 246 -5.71 -5.27 -17.71
C LEU A 246 -7.20 -5.49 -17.97
N ARG A 247 -7.73 -4.93 -19.08
CA ARG A 247 -8.78 -5.55 -19.87
C ARG A 247 -8.24 -6.94 -19.98
N ALA A 248 -8.94 -7.88 -19.35
CA ALA A 248 -8.65 -9.30 -19.47
C ALA A 248 -8.22 -9.47 -20.90
N ALA A 249 -6.91 -9.66 -21.12
CA ALA A 249 -6.44 -10.05 -22.43
C ALA A 249 -7.33 -11.26 -22.66
N ILE A 250 -8.26 -11.14 -23.61
CA ILE A 250 -9.16 -12.23 -23.92
C ILE A 250 -8.17 -13.32 -24.26
N VAL A 251 -7.95 -14.22 -23.29
CA VAL A 251 -7.16 -15.41 -23.49
C VAL A 251 -8.04 -16.11 -24.49
N ARG A 252 -7.72 -15.92 -25.78
CA ARG A 252 -8.34 -16.68 -26.84
C ARG A 252 -8.21 -18.12 -26.37
N PRO A 253 -9.33 -18.82 -26.12
CA PRO A 253 -9.24 -20.18 -25.64
C PRO A 253 -8.38 -20.93 -26.66
N ALA A 254 -7.43 -21.73 -26.19
CA ALA A 254 -6.52 -22.49 -27.05
C ALA A 254 -7.25 -23.39 -28.09
N SER A 255 -8.57 -23.52 -27.98
CA SER A 255 -9.45 -24.10 -29.00
C SER A 255 -9.49 -23.33 -30.33
N GLU A 256 -9.19 -22.02 -30.36
CA GLU A 256 -9.11 -21.27 -31.62
C GLU A 256 -7.79 -21.51 -32.39
N ASP A 257 -6.69 -21.84 -31.69
CA ASP A 257 -5.42 -22.27 -32.30
C ASP A 257 -5.47 -23.71 -32.83
N LEU A 258 -6.49 -24.49 -32.45
CA LEU A 258 -6.77 -25.82 -32.99
C LEU A 258 -7.68 -25.82 -34.22
N ALA A 259 -8.12 -24.64 -34.70
CA ALA A 259 -8.80 -24.56 -35.97
C ALA A 259 -7.86 -25.11 -37.07
N PRO A 260 -8.30 -26.08 -37.89
CA PRO A 260 -7.46 -26.63 -38.95
C PRO A 260 -6.96 -25.50 -39.85
N GLN A 261 -5.66 -25.24 -39.81
CA GLN A 261 -5.02 -24.32 -40.74
C GLN A 261 -5.41 -24.75 -42.17
N PRO A 262 -5.91 -23.84 -43.02
CA PRO A 262 -6.23 -24.19 -44.39
C PRO A 262 -4.99 -24.77 -45.05
N LYS A 263 -5.09 -26.02 -45.50
CA LYS A 263 -3.98 -26.76 -46.12
C LYS A 263 -3.28 -25.87 -47.15
N PRO A 264 -1.93 -25.75 -47.12
CA PRO A 264 -1.21 -25.05 -48.16
C PRO A 264 -1.64 -25.65 -49.51
N ARG A 265 -2.19 -24.82 -50.39
CA ARG A 265 -2.53 -25.24 -51.75
C ARG A 265 -1.19 -25.51 -52.43
N VAL A 266 -0.82 -26.78 -52.51
CA VAL A 266 0.36 -27.22 -53.27
C VAL A 266 0.12 -26.77 -54.70
N ALA A 267 0.89 -25.78 -55.15
CA ALA A 267 0.89 -25.39 -56.55
C ALA A 267 1.31 -26.62 -57.36
N PRO A 268 0.63 -26.93 -58.48
CA PRO A 268 1.02 -28.04 -59.33
C PRO A 268 2.49 -27.89 -59.73
N ALA A 269 3.24 -28.99 -59.67
CA ALA A 269 4.64 -29.02 -60.05
C ALA A 269 4.81 -28.42 -61.45
N ARG A 270 5.71 -27.45 -61.58
CA ARG A 270 6.11 -26.90 -62.87
C ARG A 270 6.59 -28.06 -63.74
N SER A 271 6.01 -28.18 -64.92
CA SER A 271 6.47 -29.12 -65.95
C SER A 271 7.83 -28.67 -66.45
N ALA A 272 8.69 -29.61 -66.86
CA ALA A 272 10.04 -29.38 -67.41
C ALA A 272 10.10 -28.46 -68.65
N ALA A 273 8.96 -27.95 -69.12
CA ALA A 273 8.87 -26.90 -70.15
C ALA A 273 9.09 -25.48 -69.59
N ASP A 274 8.94 -25.25 -68.28
CA ASP A 274 9.17 -23.93 -67.66
C ASP A 274 10.66 -23.59 -67.46
N ASP A 275 11.56 -24.59 -67.53
CA ASP A 275 13.00 -24.43 -67.36
C ASP A 275 13.72 -23.88 -68.62
N LEU A 276 13.00 -23.65 -69.72
CA LEU A 276 13.54 -23.02 -70.93
C LEU A 276 13.28 -21.50 -71.01
N ALA A 277 12.62 -20.89 -70.02
CA ALA A 277 12.44 -19.45 -69.98
C ALA A 277 13.75 -18.74 -69.57
N PRO A 278 14.25 -17.75 -70.33
CA PRO A 278 15.45 -17.01 -69.95
C PRO A 278 15.23 -16.31 -68.60
N PRO A 279 16.29 -16.21 -67.76
CA PRO A 279 16.16 -15.62 -66.43
C PRO A 279 15.66 -14.17 -66.54
N PRO A 280 14.77 -13.72 -65.63
CA PRO A 280 14.36 -12.33 -65.61
C PRO A 280 15.59 -11.43 -65.35
N PRO A 281 15.63 -10.21 -65.91
CA PRO A 281 16.76 -9.31 -65.75
C PRO A 281 17.00 -9.03 -64.25
N PRO A 282 18.27 -8.84 -63.84
CA PRO A 282 18.60 -8.57 -62.45
C PRO A 282 17.84 -7.34 -61.95
N ARG A 283 17.14 -7.48 -60.82
CA ARG A 283 16.53 -6.32 -60.16
C ARG A 283 17.63 -5.32 -59.81
N PRO A 284 17.43 -4.01 -60.05
CA PRO A 284 18.40 -3.01 -59.63
C PRO A 284 18.62 -3.14 -58.12
N ALA A 285 19.90 -3.13 -57.72
CA ALA A 285 20.29 -3.22 -56.32
C ALA A 285 19.57 -2.13 -55.51
N ALA A 286 18.90 -2.52 -54.43
CA ALA A 286 18.34 -1.55 -53.50
C ALA A 286 19.50 -0.76 -52.88
N VAL A 287 19.61 0.52 -53.24
CA VAL A 287 20.61 1.42 -52.68
C VAL A 287 20.23 1.67 -51.22
N HIS A 288 21.06 1.21 -50.28
CA HIS A 288 20.95 1.59 -48.88
C HIS A 288 21.34 3.05 -48.73
N VAL A 289 20.37 3.92 -48.45
CA VAL A 289 20.60 5.35 -48.23
C VAL A 289 21.07 5.54 -46.78
N THR A 290 22.34 5.92 -46.61
CA THR A 290 22.89 6.42 -45.34
C THR A 290 22.79 7.95 -45.29
N PRO A 291 22.78 8.57 -44.09
CA PRO A 291 22.65 10.03 -43.94
C PRO A 291 23.71 10.84 -44.69
N GLU A 292 24.87 10.25 -44.96
CA GLU A 292 26.01 10.92 -45.59
C GLU A 292 25.90 11.02 -47.13
N ASN A 293 25.04 10.21 -47.77
CA ASN A 293 24.91 10.16 -49.23
C ASN A 293 23.67 10.90 -49.78
N PHE A 294 22.89 11.56 -48.92
CA PHE A 294 21.67 12.27 -49.35
C PHE A 294 21.96 13.57 -50.12
N ALA A 295 23.13 14.18 -49.89
CA ALA A 295 23.47 15.51 -50.42
C ALA A 295 24.05 15.52 -51.85
N THR A 296 24.24 14.36 -52.48
CA THR A 296 24.89 14.24 -53.81
C THR A 296 24.02 13.62 -54.91
N LEU A 297 22.72 13.39 -54.66
CA LEU A 297 21.81 12.82 -55.66
C LEU A 297 21.10 13.91 -56.47
N SER A 298 21.28 13.88 -57.80
CA SER A 298 20.64 14.77 -58.77
C SER A 298 19.13 14.43 -58.93
N PRO A 299 18.22 15.39 -59.21
CA PRO A 299 16.78 15.24 -59.01
C PRO A 299 16.03 14.35 -60.02
N ALA A 300 16.72 13.48 -60.76
CA ALA A 300 16.12 12.60 -61.76
C ALA A 300 15.78 11.18 -61.25
N THR A 301 15.89 10.91 -59.94
CA THR A 301 15.67 9.55 -59.36
C THR A 301 14.54 9.51 -58.32
N VAL A 302 13.51 10.35 -58.48
CA VAL A 302 12.29 10.29 -57.65
C VAL A 302 11.12 9.95 -58.56
N GLY A 303 10.62 8.72 -58.45
CA GLY A 303 9.34 8.32 -59.05
C GLY A 303 8.17 9.09 -58.41
N PRO A 304 7.02 9.21 -59.09
CA PRO A 304 5.93 10.07 -58.64
C PRO A 304 5.44 9.68 -57.23
N THR A 305 5.27 10.69 -56.39
CA THR A 305 4.70 10.57 -55.04
C THR A 305 3.21 10.25 -55.10
N ALA A 306 2.70 9.58 -54.07
CA ALA A 306 1.33 9.05 -53.98
C ALA A 306 0.18 10.11 -54.00
N GLU A 307 0.47 11.37 -54.34
CA GLU A 307 -0.52 12.43 -54.53
C GLU A 307 -1.01 12.54 -55.99
N ASP A 308 -0.34 11.89 -56.96
CA ASP A 308 -0.72 11.93 -58.39
C ASP A 308 -1.70 10.81 -58.84
N LEU A 309 -2.24 10.03 -57.90
CA LEU A 309 -3.15 8.91 -58.16
C LEU A 309 -4.47 9.04 -57.37
N VAL A 310 -5.25 10.09 -57.65
CA VAL A 310 -6.64 10.22 -57.17
C VAL A 310 -7.59 10.22 -58.36
N PRO A 311 -8.44 9.20 -58.56
CA PRO A 311 -9.56 9.27 -59.49
C PRO A 311 -10.72 10.06 -58.86
N SER A 312 -11.29 10.97 -59.63
CA SER A 312 -12.47 11.77 -59.31
C SER A 312 -13.73 10.91 -59.09
N LEU A 313 -14.40 11.09 -57.95
CA LEU A 313 -15.74 10.53 -57.67
C LEU A 313 -16.85 11.54 -58.06
N PRO A 314 -17.98 11.11 -58.64
CA PRO A 314 -19.12 11.98 -58.93
C PRO A 314 -19.96 12.31 -57.68
N PRO A 315 -20.75 13.40 -57.69
CA PRO A 315 -21.44 13.89 -56.49
C PRO A 315 -22.67 13.05 -56.14
N TYR A 316 -22.78 12.60 -54.89
CA TYR A 316 -23.99 11.97 -54.36
C TYR A 316 -24.91 13.02 -53.73
N VAL A 317 -26.14 13.07 -54.23
CA VAL A 317 -27.23 13.95 -53.81
C VAL A 317 -27.77 13.49 -52.44
N THR A 318 -27.98 14.44 -51.54
CA THR A 318 -28.64 14.25 -50.25
C THR A 318 -30.16 14.04 -50.41
N SER A 319 -30.68 12.92 -49.95
CA SER A 319 -32.11 12.76 -49.64
C SER A 319 -32.30 12.17 -48.24
N VAL A 320 -33.00 12.94 -47.41
CA VAL A 320 -33.37 12.65 -46.02
C VAL A 320 -34.53 11.64 -46.01
N PRO A 321 -34.48 10.54 -45.25
CA PRO A 321 -35.66 9.74 -44.99
C PRO A 321 -36.44 10.28 -43.78
N GLN A 322 -37.71 10.54 -44.05
CA GLN A 322 -38.79 10.99 -43.18
C GLN A 322 -39.09 9.99 -42.05
N ALA A 323 -39.44 10.52 -40.88
CA ALA A 323 -39.78 9.77 -39.67
C ALA A 323 -40.94 8.78 -39.87
N ALA A 324 -40.74 7.54 -39.44
CA ALA A 324 -41.80 6.55 -39.28
C ALA A 324 -42.22 6.50 -37.81
N GLU A 325 -43.52 6.63 -37.61
CA GLU A 325 -44.28 6.78 -36.37
C GLU A 325 -44.34 5.46 -35.58
N VAL A 326 -43.99 5.49 -34.29
CA VAL A 326 -44.06 4.33 -33.38
C VAL A 326 -45.42 4.35 -32.67
N PRO A 327 -46.24 3.27 -32.72
CA PRO A 327 -47.54 3.27 -32.05
C PRO A 327 -47.39 3.06 -30.53
N ALA A 328 -48.26 3.73 -29.77
CA ALA A 328 -48.31 3.71 -28.31
C ALA A 328 -48.76 2.34 -27.74
N PRO A 329 -48.34 1.97 -26.51
CA PRO A 329 -48.80 0.75 -25.86
C PRO A 329 -50.15 0.95 -25.14
N GLU A 330 -51.07 -0.01 -25.34
CA GLU A 330 -52.37 -0.09 -24.65
C GLU A 330 -52.26 -0.52 -23.17
N PRO A 331 -53.28 -0.22 -22.32
CA PRO A 331 -53.23 -0.44 -20.88
C PRO A 331 -53.92 -1.74 -20.39
N GLY A 332 -53.28 -2.43 -19.43
CA GLY A 332 -53.89 -3.31 -18.41
C GLY A 332 -54.39 -4.70 -18.86
N PRO A 333 -54.47 -5.71 -17.96
CA PRO A 333 -55.19 -5.57 -16.69
C PRO A 333 -54.47 -6.09 -15.43
N GLN A 334 -55.03 -5.70 -14.29
CA GLN A 334 -54.58 -5.91 -12.92
C GLN A 334 -54.95 -7.29 -12.33
N SER A 335 -54.10 -7.71 -11.39
CA SER A 335 -54.39 -8.43 -10.13
C SER A 335 -54.85 -9.89 -10.15
N ALA A 336 -54.03 -10.77 -9.55
CA ALA A 336 -54.49 -11.65 -8.47
C ALA A 336 -53.30 -12.20 -7.67
N ALA A 337 -53.36 -11.99 -6.36
CA ALA A 337 -52.48 -12.58 -5.35
C ALA A 337 -52.80 -14.08 -5.15
N ILE A 338 -51.79 -14.94 -5.01
CA ILE A 338 -51.93 -16.25 -4.31
C ILE A 338 -50.67 -16.55 -3.50
N SER A 339 -50.92 -16.94 -2.25
CA SER A 339 -50.00 -17.25 -1.15
C SER A 339 -49.69 -18.77 -1.08
N ALA A 340 -48.47 -19.06 -0.60
CA ALA A 340 -47.98 -20.20 0.19
C ALA A 340 -48.03 -21.66 -0.34
N ALA A 341 -46.85 -22.31 -0.40
CA ALA A 341 -46.49 -23.53 0.38
C ALA A 341 -45.03 -23.99 0.08
N PRO A 342 -44.38 -24.78 0.98
CA PRO A 342 -42.93 -24.77 1.19
C PRO A 342 -42.19 -25.92 0.51
N VAL A 343 -40.92 -25.71 0.15
CA VAL A 343 -40.00 -26.78 -0.24
C VAL A 343 -38.83 -26.85 0.74
N THR A 344 -38.84 -27.97 1.45
CA THR A 344 -37.82 -28.60 2.29
C THR A 344 -36.44 -28.66 1.64
N GLY A 345 -35.40 -28.31 2.40
CA GLY A 345 -34.01 -28.57 2.02
C GLY A 345 -33.00 -27.84 2.90
N THR A 346 -32.69 -28.40 4.06
CA THR A 346 -31.53 -28.00 4.88
C THR A 346 -30.26 -28.71 4.38
N PRO A 347 -29.16 -28.00 4.10
CA PRO A 347 -27.84 -28.60 4.06
C PRO A 347 -27.27 -28.64 5.49
N TYR A 348 -27.07 -29.84 5.99
CA TYR A 348 -26.47 -30.21 7.27
C TYR A 348 -24.99 -29.78 7.33
N TRP A 349 -24.64 -28.94 8.33
CA TRP A 349 -23.25 -28.69 8.72
C TRP A 349 -22.88 -29.62 9.90
N PRO A 350 -21.84 -30.47 9.80
CA PRO A 350 -21.44 -31.32 10.92
C PRO A 350 -20.80 -30.47 12.03
N THR A 351 -21.37 -30.55 13.23
CA THR A 351 -20.78 -30.04 14.47
C THR A 351 -20.02 -31.16 15.19
N THR A 352 -18.99 -30.76 15.94
CA THR A 352 -17.90 -31.55 16.53
C THR A 352 -18.29 -32.45 17.72
N HIS A 353 -19.46 -33.11 17.70
CA HIS A 353 -19.90 -33.98 18.79
C HIS A 353 -19.96 -35.49 18.51
N ASP A 354 -19.61 -35.96 17.31
CA ASP A 354 -19.56 -37.39 16.99
C ASP A 354 -18.13 -37.97 17.03
N VAL A 355 -17.54 -38.03 18.23
CA VAL A 355 -16.34 -38.84 18.49
C VAL A 355 -16.73 -40.02 19.40
N PRO A 356 -16.76 -41.27 18.90
CA PRO A 356 -16.93 -42.43 19.77
C PRO A 356 -15.62 -42.73 20.52
N ARG A 357 -15.65 -42.59 21.84
CA ARG A 357 -14.63 -43.15 22.75
C ARG A 357 -14.52 -44.65 22.50
N ARG A 358 -13.33 -45.13 22.15
CA ARG A 358 -12.94 -46.54 22.27
C ARG A 358 -11.71 -46.67 23.17
N ARG A 359 -11.95 -47.37 24.28
CA ARG A 359 -11.06 -47.99 25.28
C ARG A 359 -10.29 -47.06 26.20
#